data_AF-A0A2H0XDT4-F1
#
_entry.id   AF-A0A2H0XDT4-F1
#
_cell.length_a   1.000
_cell.length_b   1.000
_cell.length_c   1.000
_cell.angle_alpha   90.00
_cell.angle_beta   90.00
_cell.angle_gamma   90.00
#
_symmetry.space_group_name_H-M   'P 1'
#
loop_
_entity.id
_entity.type
_entity.pdbx_description
1 polymer ?
#
loop_
_entity_poly.entity_id
_entity_poly.type
_entity_poly.pdbx_seq_one_letter_code
_entity_poly.pdbx_strand_id
1 'polypeptide(L)'
;MYKRNIKYLIFSLLPILISAVFLSLNFNGLPYQVGLFFSRPWGEAQLSAPKFLFLIPVSAVIFLIIDTGTAFYLEKKGKRELADVSRVVAVLQAVFLSFCLISIVYNSSPHDFFRNLEILNLVGPWLISFLAVYFVTPSVIRFANSRNLIDDPATHHHPAQLLSKPTPRGGALAFFIGFVLVSLLFLPFTKPLMGIFLGTLLLVIVGLIDDRAKYTSPKMRLVLQFLAAFFVVGAGVGISYIENPLGSTILLDRVVIPFDFIGHHSIVLFADIFAVLWIVFLANAVSWSNGIDGQFSGFAGIACLVIALASAKTAVSDNDPTQMGVAVLAAIASGSAFGLAPATWHPQKILWGFGATAVGLVIGALSILSLSKVYIVSMVLLVPLIDSLVTGLRRILQKKSPFWGDRGHLHHRMLDLGWSKPQIALFYWLVTAIFGMITVLSNESDIDLDVVRFGVGTVFLIVTVNLGVEWRKTRTK
;
A
#
# COMPACT_ATOMS: atom_id res chain seq x y z
N MET A 1 -4.83 22.77 22.74
CA MET A 1 -3.62 22.28 23.41
C MET A 1 -3.30 20.83 23.01
N TYR A 2 -4.07 19.82 23.46
CA TYR A 2 -3.76 18.39 23.26
C TYR A 2 -3.63 17.93 21.79
N LYS A 3 -4.58 18.33 20.92
CA LYS A 3 -4.56 17.96 19.48
C LYS A 3 -3.35 18.50 18.71
N ARG A 4 -2.71 19.58 19.18
CA ARG A 4 -1.56 20.20 18.51
C ARG A 4 -0.28 19.44 18.83
N ASN A 5 -0.08 19.10 20.11
CA ASN A 5 1.08 18.33 20.57
C ASN A 5 1.13 16.94 19.93
N ILE A 6 -0.02 16.29 19.76
CA ILE A 6 -0.10 14.99 19.08
C ILE A 6 0.44 15.05 17.65
N LYS A 7 0.17 16.13 16.89
CA LYS A 7 0.63 16.25 15.50
C LYS A 7 2.15 16.25 15.41
N TYR A 8 2.82 17.15 16.14
CA TYR A 8 4.28 17.27 16.10
C TYR A 8 4.96 16.03 16.68
N LEU A 9 4.40 15.45 17.75
CA LEU A 9 4.90 14.20 18.30
C LEU A 9 4.88 13.07 17.27
N ILE A 10 3.77 12.91 16.53
CA ILE A 10 3.68 11.93 15.44
C ILE A 10 4.71 12.23 14.35
N PHE A 11 4.82 13.48 13.90
CA PHE A 11 5.76 13.87 12.83
C PHE A 11 7.24 13.72 13.23
N SER A 12 7.58 13.81 14.52
CA SER A 12 8.93 13.55 15.01
C SER A 12 9.20 12.07 15.28
N LEU A 13 8.23 11.33 15.84
CA LEU A 13 8.40 9.89 16.10
C LEU A 13 8.50 9.08 14.81
N LEU A 14 7.79 9.48 13.76
CA LEU A 14 7.75 8.76 12.49
C LEU A 14 9.14 8.56 11.86
N PRO A 15 9.95 9.60 11.57
CA PRO A 15 11.28 9.43 10.99
C PRO A 15 12.22 8.64 11.92
N ILE A 16 12.13 8.82 13.24
CA ILE A 16 12.94 8.09 14.23
C ILE A 16 12.63 6.59 14.16
N LEU A 17 11.34 6.23 14.12
CA LEU A 17 10.91 4.85 13.96
C LEU A 17 11.37 4.27 12.62
N ILE A 18 11.20 5.02 11.52
CA ILE A 18 11.65 4.59 10.19
C ILE A 18 13.15 4.28 10.20
N SER A 19 13.97 5.18 10.75
CA SER A 19 15.43 5.01 10.73
C SER A 19 15.90 3.93 11.69
N ALA A 20 15.28 3.79 12.87
CA ALA A 20 15.56 2.69 13.80
C ALA A 20 15.23 1.32 13.20
N VAL A 21 14.10 1.21 12.49
CA VAL A 21 13.73 0.00 11.77
C VAL A 21 14.69 -0.24 10.61
N PHE A 22 15.00 0.78 9.80
CA PHE A 22 15.95 0.68 8.69
C PHE A 22 17.33 0.16 9.14
N LEU A 23 17.86 0.68 10.25
CA LEU A 23 19.09 0.18 10.84
C LEU A 23 18.96 -1.28 11.28
N SER A 24 17.86 -1.64 11.97
CA SER A 24 17.65 -2.99 12.48
C SER A 24 17.62 -4.02 11.35
N LEU A 25 16.96 -3.70 10.23
CA LEU A 25 16.86 -4.58 9.06
C LEU A 25 18.20 -4.77 8.36
N ASN A 26 19.02 -3.72 8.27
CA ASN A 26 20.29 -3.77 7.56
C ASN A 26 21.46 -4.17 8.48
N PHE A 27 21.24 -4.29 9.79
CA PHE A 27 22.30 -4.42 10.79
C PHE A 27 23.24 -5.60 10.50
N ASN A 28 22.67 -6.74 10.13
CA ASN A 28 23.42 -7.97 9.86
C ASN A 28 24.20 -7.92 8.54
N GLY A 29 23.81 -7.04 7.61
CA GLY A 29 24.52 -6.82 6.35
C GLY A 29 25.63 -5.78 6.45
N LEU A 30 25.77 -5.08 7.59
CA LEU A 30 26.79 -4.05 7.75
C LEU A 30 28.19 -4.67 7.94
N PRO A 31 29.24 -4.03 7.39
CA PRO A 31 30.62 -4.44 7.65
C PRO A 31 30.95 -4.31 9.13
N TYR A 32 31.99 -5.02 9.58
CA TYR A 32 32.47 -4.98 10.97
C TYR A 32 32.78 -3.57 11.50
N GLN A 33 32.96 -2.61 10.60
CA GLN A 33 33.35 -1.24 10.85
C GLN A 33 32.53 -0.30 9.96
N VAL A 34 31.80 0.64 10.57
CA VAL A 34 30.96 1.65 9.90
C VAL A 34 31.25 3.05 10.42
N GLY A 35 31.12 4.06 9.56
CA GLY A 35 31.37 5.45 9.95
C GLY A 35 30.35 5.94 10.99
N LEU A 36 30.82 6.66 12.02
CA LEU A 36 29.98 7.25 13.06
C LEU A 36 30.44 8.68 13.37
N PHE A 37 29.61 9.67 13.02
CA PHE A 37 29.82 11.13 13.20
C PHE A 37 31.18 11.67 12.67
N PHE A 38 31.11 12.50 11.61
CA PHE A 38 32.25 13.11 10.91
C PHE A 38 33.04 14.18 11.73
N SER A 39 33.68 13.83 12.84
CA SER A 39 34.36 14.83 13.71
C SER A 39 35.86 14.63 13.95
N ARG A 40 36.58 13.80 13.17
CA ARG A 40 38.05 13.67 13.24
C ARG A 40 38.70 13.65 11.84
N PRO A 41 39.99 14.02 11.68
CA PRO A 41 40.67 14.02 10.38
C PRO A 41 40.67 12.61 9.74
N TRP A 42 40.66 12.55 8.41
CA TRP A 42 40.44 11.33 7.60
C TRP A 42 41.35 10.14 7.95
N GLY A 43 40.78 8.93 8.03
CA GLY A 43 41.49 7.65 8.23
C GLY A 43 40.68 6.56 8.97
N GLU A 44 41.28 5.38 9.18
CA GLU A 44 40.68 4.20 9.85
C GLU A 44 40.15 4.47 11.27
N ALA A 45 40.50 5.60 11.87
CA ALA A 45 40.05 6.03 13.20
C ALA A 45 38.59 6.57 13.23
N GLN A 46 37.89 6.62 12.10
CA GLN A 46 36.48 7.08 11.99
C GLN A 46 35.44 5.94 12.06
N LEU A 47 35.90 4.70 12.13
CA LEU A 47 35.06 3.54 12.06
C LEU A 47 34.69 3.05 13.46
N SER A 48 33.43 2.68 13.63
CA SER A 48 32.88 2.16 14.87
C SER A 48 32.19 0.82 14.60
N ALA A 49 32.02 0.02 15.65
CA ALA A 49 31.20 -1.18 15.55
C ALA A 49 29.74 -0.79 15.19
N PRO A 50 29.06 -1.51 14.27
CA PRO A 50 27.69 -1.20 13.83
C PRO A 50 26.69 -0.95 14.96
N LYS A 51 26.86 -1.63 16.11
CA LYS A 51 26.01 -1.46 17.30
C LYS A 51 25.89 0.00 17.76
N PHE A 52 26.88 0.85 17.50
CA PHE A 52 26.85 2.25 17.90
C PHE A 52 25.93 3.12 17.03
N LEU A 53 25.50 2.63 15.86
CA LEU A 53 24.50 3.34 15.04
C LEU A 53 23.14 3.49 15.75
N PHE A 54 22.81 2.58 16.70
CA PHE A 54 21.61 2.69 17.52
C PHE A 54 21.62 3.91 18.46
N LEU A 55 22.78 4.55 18.68
CA LEU A 55 22.83 5.81 19.42
C LEU A 55 22.11 6.95 18.69
N ILE A 56 22.05 6.91 17.36
CA ILE A 56 21.38 7.94 16.56
C ILE A 56 19.87 7.99 16.85
N PRO A 57 19.08 6.90 16.70
CA PRO A 57 17.65 6.95 17.03
C PRO A 57 17.41 7.18 18.53
N VAL A 58 18.24 6.65 19.42
CA VAL A 58 18.15 6.93 20.87
C VAL A 58 18.32 8.42 21.16
N SER A 59 19.33 9.06 20.57
CA SER A 59 19.55 10.50 20.72
C SER A 59 18.38 11.31 20.17
N ALA A 60 17.79 10.89 19.05
CA ALA A 60 16.62 11.56 18.48
C ALA A 60 15.39 11.48 19.41
N VAL A 61 15.18 10.35 20.10
CA VAL A 61 14.13 10.22 21.13
C VAL A 61 14.41 11.15 22.32
N ILE A 62 15.65 11.24 22.78
CA ILE A 62 16.04 12.14 23.88
C ILE A 62 15.75 13.59 23.50
N PHE A 63 16.17 14.03 22.30
CA PHE A 63 15.89 15.38 21.81
C PHE A 63 14.38 15.64 21.72
N LEU A 64 13.62 14.69 21.20
CA LEU A 64 12.16 14.81 21.13
C LEU A 64 11.52 15.01 22.51
N ILE A 65 11.97 14.29 23.54
CA ILE A 65 11.49 14.45 24.92
C ILE A 65 11.81 15.86 25.44
N ILE A 66 13.04 16.32 25.24
CA ILE A 66 13.51 17.64 25.67
C ILE A 66 12.71 18.76 24.99
N ASP A 67 12.57 18.70 23.66
CA ASP A 67 11.85 19.72 22.89
C ASP A 67 10.36 19.72 23.21
N THR A 68 9.75 18.54 23.39
CA THR A 68 8.35 18.44 23.78
C THR A 68 8.12 19.01 25.18
N GLY A 69 9.02 18.73 26.13
CA GLY A 69 9.00 19.29 27.48
C GLY A 69 9.17 20.82 27.47
N THR A 70 10.10 21.32 26.66
CA THR A 70 10.37 22.76 26.49
C THR A 70 9.17 23.47 25.88
N ALA A 71 8.57 22.91 24.83
CA ALA A 71 7.35 23.43 24.21
C ALA A 71 6.18 23.49 25.21
N PHE A 72 6.01 22.46 26.04
CA PHE A 72 4.98 22.45 27.09
C PHE A 72 5.20 23.55 28.14
N TYR A 73 6.45 23.73 28.58
CA TYR A 73 6.83 24.79 29.52
C TYR A 73 6.59 26.19 28.97
N LEU A 74 7.02 26.45 27.72
CA LEU A 74 6.84 27.73 27.04
C LEU A 74 5.36 28.07 26.83
N GLU A 75 4.55 27.07 26.47
CA GLU A 75 3.11 27.25 26.31
C GLU A 75 2.41 27.57 27.64
N LYS A 76 2.86 26.95 28.76
CA LYS A 76 2.37 27.27 30.12
C LYS A 76 2.71 28.71 30.52
N LYS A 77 3.82 29.27 30.03
CA LYS A 77 4.19 30.68 30.21
C LYS A 77 3.52 31.65 29.23
N GLY A 78 2.59 31.19 28.39
CA GLY A 78 1.90 32.01 27.40
C GLY A 78 2.74 32.34 26.15
N LYS A 79 3.97 31.83 26.04
CA LYS A 79 4.88 32.06 24.91
C LYS A 79 4.62 31.08 23.77
N ARG A 80 3.46 31.21 23.12
CA ARG A 80 2.95 30.24 22.13
C ARG A 80 3.86 30.09 20.90
N GLU A 81 4.35 31.19 20.35
CA GLU A 81 5.21 31.17 19.16
C GLU A 81 6.52 30.42 19.41
N LEU A 82 7.16 30.66 20.56
CA LEU A 82 8.39 29.97 20.95
C LEU A 82 8.15 28.46 21.21
N ALA A 83 6.99 28.10 21.75
CA ALA A 83 6.61 26.70 21.90
C ALA A 83 6.46 26.01 20.53
N ASP A 84 5.98 26.71 19.51
CA ASP A 84 5.88 26.18 18.15
C ASP A 84 7.24 26.03 17.47
N VAL A 85 8.14 26.99 17.66
CA VAL A 85 9.53 26.86 17.19
C VAL A 85 10.17 25.61 17.76
N SER A 86 10.06 25.36 19.08
CA SER A 86 10.62 24.16 19.71
C SER A 86 10.05 22.86 19.14
N ARG A 87 8.74 22.82 18.82
CA ARG A 87 8.13 21.65 18.15
C ARG A 87 8.63 21.43 16.72
N VAL A 88 8.82 22.51 15.96
CA VAL A 88 9.35 22.42 14.60
C VAL A 88 10.81 21.94 14.63
N VAL A 89 11.61 22.45 15.57
CA VAL A 89 12.98 21.98 15.81
C VAL A 89 13.01 20.48 16.09
N ALA A 90 12.11 19.97 16.94
CA ALA A 90 12.01 18.54 17.23
C ALA A 90 11.76 17.70 15.96
N VAL A 91 10.93 18.18 15.03
CA VAL A 91 10.66 17.50 13.75
C VAL A 91 11.90 17.54 12.86
N LEU A 92 12.53 18.71 12.71
CA LEU A 92 13.71 18.88 11.85
C LEU A 92 14.90 18.04 12.33
N GLN A 93 15.15 17.99 13.64
CA GLN A 93 16.21 17.15 14.22
C GLN A 93 15.93 15.67 14.01
N ALA A 94 14.68 15.23 14.24
CA ALA A 94 14.28 13.86 14.02
C ALA A 94 14.48 13.43 12.55
N VAL A 95 14.11 14.29 11.59
CA VAL A 95 14.32 14.04 10.15
C VAL A 95 15.81 14.01 9.81
N PHE A 96 16.59 14.98 10.29
CA PHE A 96 18.03 15.08 10.01
C PHE A 96 18.80 13.86 10.53
N LEU A 97 18.61 13.49 11.80
CA LEU A 97 19.28 12.33 12.39
C LEU A 97 18.88 11.03 11.69
N SER A 98 17.61 10.90 11.32
CA SER A 98 17.11 9.76 10.56
C SER A 98 17.75 9.67 9.17
N PHE A 99 17.88 10.80 8.48
CA PHE A 99 18.56 10.90 7.19
C PHE A 99 20.04 10.52 7.28
N CYS A 100 20.74 11.01 8.31
CA CYS A 100 22.14 10.66 8.54
C CYS A 100 22.30 9.16 8.79
N LEU A 101 21.46 8.55 9.62
CA LEU A 101 21.52 7.11 9.88
C LEU A 101 21.28 6.30 8.61
N ILE A 102 20.23 6.65 7.85
CA ILE A 102 19.90 5.97 6.60
C ILE A 102 21.07 6.09 5.62
N SER A 103 21.67 7.27 5.52
CA SER A 103 22.81 7.52 4.62
C SER A 103 24.06 6.73 5.03
N ILE A 104 24.37 6.63 6.33
CA ILE A 104 25.50 5.82 6.82
C ILE A 104 25.27 4.34 6.50
N VAL A 105 24.10 3.81 6.85
CA VAL A 105 23.75 2.41 6.63
C VAL A 105 23.73 2.09 5.13
N TYR A 106 23.15 2.95 4.30
CA TYR A 106 23.10 2.80 2.84
C TYR A 106 24.50 2.79 2.21
N ASN A 107 25.39 3.71 2.62
CA ASN A 107 26.73 3.77 2.06
C ASN A 107 27.68 2.69 2.59
N SER A 108 27.37 2.12 3.75
CA SER A 108 28.18 1.04 4.35
C SER A 108 27.70 -0.35 3.97
N SER A 109 26.44 -0.50 3.58
CA SER A 109 25.86 -1.79 3.20
C SER A 109 26.42 -2.25 1.84
N PRO A 110 26.92 -3.50 1.71
CA PRO A 110 27.44 -4.05 0.47
C PRO A 110 26.33 -4.39 -0.55
N HIS A 111 25.05 -4.14 -0.23
CA HIS A 111 23.95 -4.44 -1.14
C HIS A 111 23.89 -3.43 -2.31
N ASP A 112 24.44 -3.85 -3.45
CA ASP A 112 24.42 -3.17 -4.75
C ASP A 112 23.01 -2.92 -5.35
N PHE A 113 21.94 -3.35 -4.67
CA PHE A 113 20.57 -3.32 -5.17
C PHE A 113 20.18 -1.93 -5.73
N PHE A 114 20.24 -0.87 -4.92
CA PHE A 114 19.87 0.49 -5.38
C PHE A 114 20.88 1.14 -6.34
N ARG A 115 22.06 0.54 -6.51
CA ARG A 115 23.08 1.00 -7.47
C ARG A 115 22.96 0.33 -8.83
N ASN A 116 22.13 -0.72 -8.95
CA ASN A 116 21.99 -1.44 -10.20
C ASN A 116 21.21 -0.61 -11.24
N LEU A 117 21.86 -0.38 -12.38
CA LEU A 117 21.30 0.32 -13.54
C LEU A 117 20.00 -0.32 -14.04
N GLU A 118 19.81 -1.63 -13.83
CA GLU A 118 18.59 -2.33 -14.25
C GLU A 118 17.32 -1.83 -13.54
N ILE A 119 17.43 -1.34 -12.30
CA ILE A 119 16.26 -0.78 -11.59
C ILE A 119 15.83 0.55 -12.22
N LEU A 120 16.78 1.31 -12.81
CA LEU A 120 16.46 2.54 -13.52
C LEU A 120 15.60 2.27 -14.77
N ASN A 121 15.62 1.04 -15.31
CA ASN A 121 14.74 0.66 -16.42
C ASN A 121 13.25 0.67 -16.05
N LEU A 122 12.91 0.67 -14.76
CA LEU A 122 11.53 0.82 -14.28
C LEU A 122 10.99 2.25 -14.41
N VAL A 123 11.87 3.26 -14.42
CA VAL A 123 11.48 4.67 -14.41
C VAL A 123 10.73 5.06 -15.68
N GLY A 124 11.19 4.59 -16.84
CA GLY A 124 10.55 4.84 -18.14
C GLY A 124 9.08 4.35 -18.20
N PRO A 125 8.83 3.03 -18.02
CA PRO A 125 7.49 2.47 -17.97
C PRO A 125 6.60 3.13 -16.91
N TRP A 126 7.13 3.39 -15.71
CA TRP A 126 6.40 4.06 -14.63
C TRP A 126 5.96 5.47 -15.03
N LEU A 127 6.88 6.28 -15.55
CA LEU A 127 6.62 7.68 -15.91
C LEU A 127 5.65 7.78 -17.08
N ILE A 128 5.82 6.95 -18.11
CA ILE A 128 4.94 6.93 -19.28
C ILE A 128 3.52 6.51 -18.87
N SER A 129 3.39 5.53 -17.97
CA SER A 129 2.11 5.12 -17.41
C SER A 129 1.44 6.22 -16.58
N PHE A 130 2.22 6.90 -15.72
CA PHE A 130 1.76 8.07 -14.97
C PHE A 130 1.20 9.15 -15.89
N LEU A 131 1.97 9.55 -16.92
CA LEU A 131 1.58 10.58 -17.86
C LEU A 131 0.37 10.14 -18.69
N ALA A 132 0.33 8.89 -19.15
CA ALA A 132 -0.79 8.34 -19.90
C ALA A 132 -2.10 8.47 -19.11
N VAL A 133 -2.13 8.01 -17.86
CA VAL A 133 -3.34 8.13 -17.02
C VAL A 133 -3.65 9.59 -16.70
N TYR A 134 -2.65 10.40 -16.38
CA TYR A 134 -2.85 11.83 -16.09
C TYR A 134 -3.54 12.55 -17.25
N PHE A 135 -3.11 12.32 -18.49
CA PHE A 135 -3.70 12.95 -19.69
C PHE A 135 -5.01 12.30 -20.15
N VAL A 136 -5.22 11.00 -19.95
CA VAL A 136 -6.48 10.32 -20.29
C VAL A 136 -7.59 10.69 -19.31
N THR A 137 -7.27 10.98 -18.05
CA THR A 137 -8.25 11.20 -16.99
C THR A 137 -9.28 12.31 -17.30
N PRO A 138 -8.91 13.51 -17.79
CA PRO A 138 -9.88 14.52 -18.21
C PRO A 138 -10.88 14.03 -19.25
N SER A 139 -10.46 13.21 -20.21
CA SER A 139 -11.33 12.61 -21.23
C SER A 139 -12.29 11.60 -20.61
N VAL A 140 -11.81 10.78 -19.67
CA VAL A 140 -12.67 9.84 -18.92
C VAL A 140 -13.70 10.58 -18.06
N ILE A 141 -13.33 11.71 -17.44
CA ILE A 141 -14.27 12.56 -16.71
C ILE A 141 -15.38 13.09 -17.65
N ARG A 142 -15.01 13.59 -18.84
CA ARG A 142 -15.99 14.05 -19.84
C ARG A 142 -16.92 12.92 -20.30
N PHE A 143 -16.36 11.72 -20.53
CA PHE A 143 -17.13 10.54 -20.88
C PHE A 143 -18.10 10.11 -19.77
N ALA A 144 -17.64 10.07 -18.52
CA ALA A 144 -18.48 9.72 -17.38
C ALA A 144 -19.65 10.71 -17.23
N ASN A 145 -19.39 12.00 -17.39
CA ASN A 145 -20.43 13.03 -17.36
C ASN A 145 -21.42 12.88 -18.53
N SER A 146 -20.95 12.64 -19.76
CA SER A 146 -21.85 12.50 -20.92
C SER A 146 -22.73 11.25 -20.87
N ARG A 147 -22.32 10.23 -20.11
CA ARG A 147 -23.05 8.98 -19.89
C ARG A 147 -23.83 8.94 -18.57
N ASN A 148 -23.89 10.05 -17.82
CA ASN A 148 -24.53 10.15 -16.50
C ASN A 148 -24.00 9.11 -15.48
N LEU A 149 -22.71 8.79 -15.54
CA LEU A 149 -22.03 7.92 -14.57
C LEU A 149 -21.59 8.74 -13.36
N ILE A 150 -22.55 9.30 -12.63
CA ILE A 150 -22.31 10.26 -11.54
C ILE A 150 -22.86 9.71 -10.23
N ASP A 151 -22.07 9.82 -9.17
CA ASP A 151 -22.55 9.61 -7.80
C ASP A 151 -23.06 10.93 -7.24
N ASP A 152 -24.35 11.00 -6.98
CA ASP A 152 -24.99 12.18 -6.42
C ASP A 152 -25.41 11.93 -4.96
N PRO A 153 -24.83 12.66 -3.98
CA PRO A 153 -25.21 12.52 -2.57
C PRO A 153 -26.68 12.88 -2.30
N ALA A 154 -27.36 13.63 -3.18
CA ALA A 154 -28.77 13.96 -3.05
C ALA A 154 -29.70 12.77 -3.36
N THR A 155 -29.28 11.85 -4.23
CA THR A 155 -30.10 10.70 -4.69
C THR A 155 -29.60 9.36 -4.17
N HIS A 156 -28.33 9.28 -3.75
CA HIS A 156 -27.71 8.07 -3.24
C HIS A 156 -27.36 8.20 -1.76
N HIS A 157 -28.27 7.73 -0.92
CA HIS A 157 -28.08 7.63 0.52
C HIS A 157 -27.38 6.31 0.88
N HIS A 158 -26.08 6.39 1.17
CA HIS A 158 -25.32 5.28 1.71
C HIS A 158 -24.71 5.72 3.06
N PRO A 159 -24.70 4.87 4.11
CA PRO A 159 -24.19 5.26 5.43
C PRO A 159 -22.74 5.75 5.43
N ALA A 160 -21.92 5.27 4.49
CA ALA A 160 -20.52 5.65 4.31
C ALA A 160 -20.28 6.81 3.31
N GLN A 161 -21.34 7.44 2.78
CA GLN A 161 -21.21 8.51 1.78
C GLN A 161 -20.53 9.75 2.37
N LEU A 162 -19.52 10.29 1.67
CA LEU A 162 -18.72 11.46 2.09
C LEU A 162 -18.64 12.56 1.02
N LEU A 163 -19.39 12.41 -0.07
CA LEU A 163 -19.45 13.39 -1.16
C LEU A 163 -20.28 14.61 -0.74
N SER A 164 -19.77 15.80 -1.06
CA SER A 164 -20.48 17.07 -0.90
C SER A 164 -21.10 17.58 -2.20
N LYS A 165 -20.69 17.03 -3.35
CA LYS A 165 -21.16 17.41 -4.69
C LYS A 165 -21.24 16.18 -5.60
N PRO A 166 -22.10 16.20 -6.63
CA PRO A 166 -22.12 15.16 -7.65
C PRO A 166 -20.74 14.98 -8.28
N THR A 167 -20.25 13.74 -8.28
CA THR A 167 -18.89 13.43 -8.75
C THR A 167 -18.91 12.23 -9.70
N PRO A 168 -18.27 12.31 -10.88
CA PRO A 168 -18.27 11.22 -11.84
C PRO A 168 -17.50 9.99 -11.31
N ARG A 169 -17.97 8.80 -11.68
CA ARG A 169 -17.29 7.53 -11.44
C ARG A 169 -16.64 7.04 -12.74
N GLY A 170 -15.42 6.53 -12.64
CA GLY A 170 -14.66 6.07 -13.81
C GLY A 170 -13.15 5.99 -13.62
N GLY A 171 -12.65 6.15 -12.39
CA GLY A 171 -11.22 6.10 -12.11
C GLY A 171 -10.56 4.79 -12.59
N ALA A 172 -11.24 3.66 -12.41
CA ALA A 172 -10.75 2.37 -12.87
C ALA A 172 -10.60 2.27 -14.40
N LEU A 173 -11.46 2.96 -15.17
CA LEU A 173 -11.35 3.02 -16.63
C LEU A 173 -10.10 3.82 -17.05
N ALA A 174 -9.83 4.97 -16.41
CA ALA A 174 -8.63 5.75 -16.67
C ALA A 174 -7.36 4.94 -16.34
N PHE A 175 -7.34 4.27 -15.18
CA PHE A 175 -6.27 3.35 -14.80
C PHE A 175 -6.06 2.24 -15.83
N PHE A 176 -7.14 1.58 -16.26
CA PHE A 176 -7.07 0.45 -17.20
C PHE A 176 -6.52 0.86 -18.57
N ILE A 177 -6.95 2.01 -19.12
CA ILE A 177 -6.46 2.49 -20.41
C ILE A 177 -4.94 2.72 -20.36
N GLY A 178 -4.44 3.44 -19.35
CA GLY A 178 -2.99 3.65 -19.21
C GLY A 178 -2.23 2.35 -18.94
N PHE A 179 -2.77 1.51 -18.05
CA PHE A 179 -2.16 0.23 -17.69
C PHE A 179 -1.99 -0.69 -18.90
N VAL A 180 -3.04 -0.89 -19.71
CA VAL A 180 -2.98 -1.77 -20.89
C VAL A 180 -2.10 -1.18 -21.98
N LEU A 181 -2.29 0.09 -22.36
CA LEU A 181 -1.55 0.70 -23.47
C LEU A 181 -0.05 0.71 -23.21
N VAL A 182 0.37 1.06 -21.98
CA VAL A 182 1.78 1.11 -21.64
C VAL A 182 2.35 -0.29 -21.41
N SER A 183 1.58 -1.24 -20.88
CA SER A 183 2.01 -2.64 -20.79
C SER A 183 2.28 -3.24 -22.17
N LEU A 184 1.43 -2.98 -23.17
CA LEU A 184 1.65 -3.44 -24.55
C LEU A 184 2.86 -2.79 -25.23
N LEU A 185 3.29 -1.62 -24.75
CA LEU A 185 4.48 -0.94 -25.28
C LEU A 185 5.79 -1.53 -24.72
N PHE A 186 5.78 -1.95 -23.46
CA PHE A 186 7.00 -2.36 -22.73
C PHE A 186 7.15 -3.86 -22.51
N LEU A 187 6.07 -4.64 -22.65
CA LEU A 187 6.07 -6.06 -22.34
C LEU A 187 5.60 -6.90 -23.53
N PRO A 188 6.17 -8.10 -23.71
CA PRO A 188 5.65 -9.06 -24.68
C PRO A 188 4.24 -9.51 -24.28
N PHE A 189 3.38 -9.73 -25.27
CA PHE A 189 2.02 -10.20 -25.03
C PHE A 189 2.01 -11.69 -24.68
N THR A 190 1.96 -11.99 -23.38
CA THR A 190 1.95 -13.36 -22.83
C THR A 190 0.57 -13.76 -22.33
N LYS A 191 0.34 -15.06 -22.10
CA LYS A 191 -0.93 -15.57 -21.56
C LYS A 191 -1.27 -14.95 -20.19
N PRO A 192 -0.35 -14.90 -19.20
CA PRO A 192 -0.62 -14.26 -17.91
C PRO A 192 -1.05 -12.80 -18.06
N LEU A 193 -0.39 -12.03 -18.94
CA LEU A 193 -0.73 -10.65 -19.21
C LEU A 193 -2.14 -10.51 -19.81
N MET A 194 -2.50 -11.40 -20.75
CA MET A 194 -3.85 -11.44 -21.31
C MET A 194 -4.91 -11.77 -20.25
N GLY A 195 -4.66 -12.74 -19.36
CA GLY A 195 -5.57 -13.07 -18.26
C GLY A 195 -5.82 -11.89 -17.32
N ILE A 196 -4.75 -11.15 -16.97
CA ILE A 196 -4.84 -9.91 -16.18
C ILE A 196 -5.67 -8.85 -16.92
N PHE A 197 -5.45 -8.65 -18.22
CA PHE A 197 -6.22 -7.67 -18.99
C PHE A 197 -7.70 -8.03 -19.06
N LEU A 198 -8.04 -9.29 -19.33
CA LEU A 198 -9.44 -9.74 -19.39
C LEU A 198 -10.14 -9.62 -18.04
N GLY A 199 -9.49 -10.07 -16.96
CA GLY A 199 -10.03 -9.95 -15.60
C GLY A 199 -10.21 -8.48 -15.18
N THR A 200 -9.23 -7.63 -15.47
CA THR A 200 -9.30 -6.19 -15.16
C THR A 200 -10.38 -5.50 -15.99
N LEU A 201 -10.48 -5.80 -17.29
CA LEU A 201 -11.51 -5.27 -18.19
C LEU A 201 -12.91 -5.64 -17.70
N LEU A 202 -13.12 -6.91 -17.31
CA LEU A 202 -14.40 -7.38 -16.77
C LEU A 202 -14.78 -6.54 -15.55
N LEU A 203 -13.89 -6.36 -14.57
CA LEU A 203 -14.19 -5.59 -13.36
C LEU A 203 -14.38 -4.09 -13.62
N VAL A 204 -13.69 -3.52 -14.60
CA VAL A 204 -13.93 -2.14 -15.06
C VAL A 204 -15.33 -2.00 -15.65
N ILE A 205 -15.73 -2.92 -16.54
CA ILE A 205 -17.06 -2.93 -17.15
C ILE A 205 -18.13 -3.08 -16.08
N VAL A 206 -17.97 -4.05 -15.16
CA VAL A 206 -18.90 -4.26 -14.05
C VAL A 206 -18.98 -3.03 -13.16
N GLY A 207 -17.86 -2.35 -12.89
CA GLY A 207 -17.83 -1.08 -12.17
C GLY A 207 -18.68 -0.01 -12.85
N LEU A 208 -18.46 0.22 -14.15
CA LEU A 208 -19.21 1.21 -14.92
C LEU A 208 -20.71 0.87 -15.01
N ILE A 209 -21.05 -0.41 -15.10
CA ILE A 209 -22.45 -0.86 -15.11
C ILE A 209 -23.07 -0.62 -13.73
N ASP A 210 -22.46 -1.11 -12.67
CA ASP A 210 -22.96 -0.99 -11.29
C ASP A 210 -23.27 0.47 -10.92
N ASP A 211 -22.42 1.39 -11.40
CA ASP A 211 -22.52 2.82 -11.19
C ASP A 211 -23.72 3.48 -11.92
N ARG A 212 -24.17 2.93 -13.06
CA ARG A 212 -25.32 3.45 -13.83
C ARG A 212 -26.67 3.00 -13.30
N ALA A 213 -26.66 1.86 -12.61
CA ALA A 213 -27.80 0.96 -12.60
C ALA A 213 -28.30 0.59 -11.21
N LYS A 214 -27.41 0.59 -10.21
CA LYS A 214 -27.63 -0.14 -8.93
C LYS A 214 -28.11 -1.61 -9.14
N TYR A 215 -27.98 -2.17 -10.35
CA TYR A 215 -28.59 -3.46 -10.75
C TYR A 215 -27.80 -4.66 -10.22
N THR A 216 -26.54 -4.49 -9.82
CA THR A 216 -25.71 -5.62 -9.42
C THR A 216 -25.91 -5.92 -7.94
N SER A 217 -26.64 -6.99 -7.65
CA SER A 217 -26.73 -7.49 -6.28
C SER A 217 -25.33 -7.82 -5.72
N PRO A 218 -25.08 -7.70 -4.40
CA PRO A 218 -23.79 -8.05 -3.81
C PRO A 218 -23.29 -9.46 -4.18
N LYS A 219 -24.21 -10.41 -4.36
CA LYS A 219 -23.91 -11.77 -4.81
C LYS A 219 -23.38 -11.78 -6.25
N MET A 220 -24.02 -11.05 -7.15
CA MET A 220 -23.57 -10.95 -8.54
C MET A 220 -22.21 -10.27 -8.66
N ARG A 221 -21.96 -9.22 -7.86
CA ARG A 221 -20.64 -8.57 -7.79
C ARG A 221 -19.54 -9.56 -7.40
N LEU A 222 -19.82 -10.40 -6.40
CA LEU A 222 -18.89 -11.42 -5.95
C LEU A 222 -18.65 -12.49 -7.03
N VAL A 223 -19.71 -13.02 -7.66
CA VAL A 223 -19.58 -14.00 -8.76
C VAL A 223 -18.75 -13.45 -9.92
N LEU A 224 -18.94 -12.19 -10.30
CA LEU A 224 -18.18 -11.55 -11.37
C LEU A 224 -16.72 -11.31 -10.99
N GLN A 225 -16.40 -11.10 -9.71
CA GLN A 225 -15.01 -11.09 -9.24
C GLN A 225 -14.37 -12.48 -9.30
N PHE A 226 -15.09 -13.55 -8.93
CA PHE A 226 -14.61 -14.92 -9.12
C PHE A 226 -14.36 -15.24 -10.59
N LEU A 227 -15.25 -14.81 -11.50
CA LEU A 227 -15.05 -14.95 -12.93
C LEU A 227 -13.83 -14.15 -13.44
N ALA A 228 -13.63 -12.93 -12.93
CA ALA A 228 -12.46 -12.13 -13.27
C ALA A 228 -11.14 -12.79 -12.79
N ALA A 229 -11.14 -13.31 -11.57
CA ALA A 229 -9.99 -14.05 -11.03
C ALA A 229 -9.73 -15.36 -11.79
N PHE A 230 -10.78 -16.03 -12.29
CA PHE A 230 -10.65 -17.21 -13.14
C PHE A 230 -9.92 -16.89 -14.45
N PHE A 231 -10.17 -15.74 -15.10
CA PHE A 231 -9.39 -15.34 -16.29
C PHE A 231 -7.90 -15.18 -15.99
N VAL A 232 -7.55 -14.71 -14.79
CA VAL A 232 -6.16 -14.53 -14.36
C VAL A 232 -5.50 -15.89 -14.12
N VAL A 233 -6.10 -16.72 -13.26
CA VAL A 233 -5.53 -18.01 -12.87
C VAL A 233 -5.55 -19.00 -14.03
N GLY A 234 -6.65 -19.08 -14.78
CA GLY A 234 -6.78 -19.94 -15.96
C GLY A 234 -5.83 -19.57 -17.10
N ALA A 235 -5.27 -18.35 -17.11
CA ALA A 235 -4.22 -17.97 -18.05
C ALA A 235 -2.80 -18.32 -17.59
N GLY A 236 -2.65 -19.04 -16.47
CA GLY A 236 -1.40 -19.54 -15.94
C GLY A 236 -0.82 -18.73 -14.78
N VAL A 237 -1.57 -17.80 -14.18
CA VAL A 237 -1.17 -17.12 -12.93
C VAL A 237 -1.51 -18.03 -11.75
N GLY A 238 -0.72 -19.07 -11.56
CA GLY A 238 -0.88 -20.08 -10.50
C GLY A 238 0.22 -20.03 -9.45
N ILE A 239 -0.04 -20.65 -8.30
CA ILE A 239 0.92 -20.80 -7.19
C ILE A 239 1.39 -22.25 -7.16
N SER A 240 2.63 -22.54 -7.55
CA SER A 240 3.11 -23.94 -7.50
C SER A 240 3.31 -24.44 -6.06
N TYR A 241 3.53 -23.53 -5.10
CA TYR A 241 3.77 -23.86 -3.69
C TYR A 241 3.47 -22.67 -2.77
N ILE A 242 3.09 -22.94 -1.52
CA ILE A 242 3.03 -21.93 -0.45
C ILE A 242 4.12 -22.24 0.57
N GLU A 243 4.98 -21.26 0.86
CA GLU A 243 5.91 -21.37 1.97
C GLU A 243 5.18 -21.10 3.30
N ASN A 244 5.31 -22.04 4.23
CA ASN A 244 4.75 -21.88 5.57
C ASN A 244 5.70 -21.02 6.42
N PRO A 245 5.25 -19.87 6.96
CA PRO A 245 6.05 -19.03 7.87
C PRO A 245 6.39 -19.72 9.21
N LEU A 246 5.97 -20.97 9.44
CA LEU A 246 6.36 -21.80 10.58
C LEU A 246 7.27 -22.98 10.19
N GLY A 247 7.80 -23.00 8.97
CA GLY A 247 8.79 -23.98 8.51
C GLY A 247 8.52 -24.56 7.13
N SER A 248 7.80 -25.68 7.05
CA SER A 248 7.78 -26.52 5.84
C SER A 248 6.97 -25.92 4.68
N THR A 249 7.56 -25.85 3.49
CA THR A 249 6.85 -25.52 2.23
C THR A 249 5.71 -26.51 1.98
N ILE A 250 4.49 -25.98 1.81
CA ILE A 250 3.30 -26.74 1.46
C ILE A 250 3.22 -26.77 -0.07
N LEU A 251 3.58 -27.92 -0.64
CA LEU A 251 3.40 -28.19 -2.07
C LEU A 251 1.92 -28.39 -2.38
N LEU A 252 1.38 -27.58 -3.29
CA LEU A 252 -0.03 -27.58 -3.68
C LEU A 252 -0.28 -28.33 -5.00
N ASP A 253 0.78 -28.80 -5.65
CA ASP A 253 0.85 -29.50 -6.95
C ASP A 253 0.40 -30.96 -6.94
N ARG A 254 -0.16 -31.46 -5.83
CA ARG A 254 -0.51 -32.88 -5.67
C ARG A 254 -1.65 -33.36 -6.57
N VAL A 255 -2.57 -32.48 -6.97
CA VAL A 255 -3.71 -32.81 -7.82
C VAL A 255 -3.67 -31.93 -9.05
N VAL A 256 -3.20 -32.50 -10.16
CA VAL A 256 -3.07 -31.83 -11.45
C VAL A 256 -4.15 -32.36 -12.39
N ILE A 257 -5.02 -31.47 -12.86
CA ILE A 257 -6.05 -31.78 -13.85
C ILE A 257 -5.65 -31.11 -15.16
N PRO A 258 -5.37 -31.86 -16.25
CA PRO A 258 -5.04 -31.24 -17.53
C PRO A 258 -6.25 -30.45 -18.02
N PHE A 259 -6.05 -29.17 -18.33
CA PHE A 259 -7.11 -28.26 -18.74
C PHE A 259 -6.56 -27.16 -19.63
N ASP A 260 -6.88 -27.23 -20.91
CA ASP A 260 -6.41 -26.26 -21.89
C ASP A 260 -7.35 -25.06 -21.94
N PHE A 261 -6.91 -23.93 -21.39
CA PHE A 261 -7.57 -22.64 -21.51
C PHE A 261 -6.51 -21.59 -21.86
N ILE A 262 -6.71 -20.88 -22.97
CA ILE A 262 -5.70 -19.96 -23.50
C ILE A 262 -4.39 -20.73 -23.82
N GLY A 263 -4.51 -21.96 -24.31
CA GLY A 263 -3.42 -22.89 -24.67
C GLY A 263 -3.14 -23.94 -23.57
N HIS A 264 -2.02 -24.67 -23.68
CA HIS A 264 -1.74 -25.77 -22.73
C HIS A 264 -1.58 -25.28 -21.29
N HIS A 265 -2.44 -25.77 -20.40
CA HIS A 265 -2.42 -25.48 -18.98
C HIS A 265 -2.90 -26.71 -18.19
N SER A 266 -2.56 -26.74 -16.92
CA SER A 266 -2.95 -27.81 -16.01
C SER A 266 -3.38 -27.17 -14.71
N ILE A 267 -4.63 -27.41 -14.33
CA ILE A 267 -5.20 -26.91 -13.08
C ILE A 267 -4.52 -27.65 -11.93
N VAL A 268 -3.88 -26.87 -11.06
CA VAL A 268 -3.38 -27.36 -9.78
C VAL A 268 -4.46 -27.04 -8.75
N LEU A 269 -5.35 -28.01 -8.48
CA LEU A 269 -6.67 -27.74 -7.89
C LEU A 269 -6.61 -26.86 -6.63
N PHE A 270 -5.74 -27.20 -5.66
CA PHE A 270 -5.66 -26.46 -4.40
C PHE A 270 -4.96 -25.11 -4.53
N ALA A 271 -3.93 -25.02 -5.38
CA ALA A 271 -3.24 -23.77 -5.67
C ALA A 271 -4.14 -22.77 -6.38
N ASP A 272 -4.86 -23.21 -7.39
CA ASP A 272 -5.69 -22.34 -8.22
C ASP A 272 -6.91 -21.86 -7.45
N ILE A 273 -7.50 -22.70 -6.60
CA ILE A 273 -8.56 -22.28 -5.67
C ILE A 273 -8.02 -21.21 -4.71
N PHE A 274 -6.84 -21.42 -4.13
CA PHE A 274 -6.24 -20.45 -3.23
C PHE A 274 -5.93 -19.13 -3.96
N ALA A 275 -5.35 -19.19 -5.16
CA ALA A 275 -5.03 -18.02 -5.98
C ALA A 275 -6.30 -17.22 -6.33
N VAL A 276 -7.38 -17.89 -6.74
CA VAL A 276 -8.68 -17.25 -6.98
C VAL A 276 -9.21 -16.59 -5.71
N LEU A 277 -9.24 -17.30 -4.58
CA LEU A 277 -9.70 -16.76 -3.30
C LEU A 277 -8.86 -15.56 -2.84
N TRP A 278 -7.54 -15.63 -3.02
CA TRP A 278 -6.59 -14.58 -2.70
C TRP A 278 -6.82 -13.32 -3.54
N ILE A 279 -6.94 -13.47 -4.86
CA ILE A 279 -7.24 -12.35 -5.78
C ILE A 279 -8.57 -11.71 -5.43
N VAL A 280 -9.63 -12.49 -5.21
CA VAL A 280 -10.97 -11.98 -4.84
C VAL A 280 -10.94 -11.29 -3.47
N PHE A 281 -10.23 -11.86 -2.50
CA PHE A 281 -10.06 -11.25 -1.19
C PHE A 281 -9.35 -9.89 -1.28
N LEU A 282 -8.22 -9.82 -1.98
CA LEU A 282 -7.49 -8.57 -2.19
C LEU A 282 -8.30 -7.53 -2.96
N ALA A 283 -9.02 -7.96 -4.00
CA ALA A 283 -9.92 -7.10 -4.76
C ALA A 283 -10.94 -6.39 -3.85
N ASN A 284 -11.55 -7.12 -2.91
CA ASN A 284 -12.49 -6.52 -1.96
C ASN A 284 -11.78 -5.70 -0.88
N ALA A 285 -10.72 -6.23 -0.26
CA ALA A 285 -10.05 -5.55 0.86
C ALA A 285 -9.48 -4.18 0.45
N VAL A 286 -8.84 -4.12 -0.72
CA VAL A 286 -8.33 -2.87 -1.31
C VAL A 286 -9.50 -1.95 -1.68
N SER A 287 -10.56 -2.49 -2.30
CA SER A 287 -11.73 -1.70 -2.67
C SER A 287 -12.50 -1.13 -1.47
N TRP A 288 -12.52 -1.78 -0.31
CA TRP A 288 -13.16 -1.25 0.89
C TRP A 288 -12.36 -0.09 1.51
N SER A 289 -11.06 -0.01 1.22
CA SER A 289 -10.20 1.10 1.62
C SER A 289 -10.26 2.32 0.68
N ASN A 290 -11.20 2.34 -0.28
CA ASN A 290 -11.48 3.45 -1.21
C ASN A 290 -12.48 4.49 -0.63
N GLY A 291 -12.52 4.68 0.69
CA GLY A 291 -13.53 5.52 1.33
C GLY A 291 -13.24 7.02 1.33
N ILE A 292 -11.98 7.44 1.16
CA ILE A 292 -11.55 8.83 1.32
C ILE A 292 -10.86 9.36 0.05
N ASP A 293 -11.16 10.62 -0.30
CA ASP A 293 -10.50 11.38 -1.35
C ASP A 293 -8.96 11.25 -1.26
N GLY A 294 -8.31 10.83 -2.35
CA GLY A 294 -6.86 10.70 -2.48
C GLY A 294 -6.24 9.50 -1.76
N GLN A 295 -6.98 8.78 -0.93
CA GLN A 295 -6.43 7.64 -0.18
C GLN A 295 -6.01 6.50 -1.12
N PHE A 296 -6.94 6.05 -1.97
CA PHE A 296 -6.78 4.83 -2.77
C PHE A 296 -5.65 4.90 -3.80
N SER A 297 -5.58 5.98 -4.58
CA SER A 297 -4.60 6.15 -5.65
C SER A 297 -3.16 6.05 -5.15
N GLY A 298 -2.84 6.64 -4.01
CA GLY A 298 -1.47 6.56 -3.51
C GLY A 298 -1.16 5.27 -2.78
N PHE A 299 -2.02 4.70 -1.91
CA PHE A 299 -1.64 3.42 -1.30
C PHE A 299 -1.57 2.29 -2.34
N ALA A 300 -2.46 2.27 -3.34
CA ALA A 300 -2.38 1.31 -4.44
C ALA A 300 -1.14 1.55 -5.31
N GLY A 301 -0.81 2.81 -5.63
CA GLY A 301 0.39 3.17 -6.38
C GLY A 301 1.68 2.80 -5.67
N ILE A 302 1.77 3.07 -4.36
CA ILE A 302 2.90 2.67 -3.51
C ILE A 302 2.97 1.14 -3.42
N ALA A 303 1.82 0.46 -3.29
CA ALA A 303 1.83 -0.99 -3.21
C ALA A 303 2.40 -1.66 -4.47
N CYS A 304 1.95 -1.22 -5.64
CA CYS A 304 2.52 -1.67 -6.91
C CYS A 304 4.00 -1.27 -7.06
N LEU A 305 4.42 -0.10 -6.55
CA LEU A 305 5.82 0.31 -6.60
C LEU A 305 6.70 -0.62 -5.76
N VAL A 306 6.23 -0.99 -4.57
CA VAL A 306 6.95 -1.91 -3.69
C VAL A 306 7.07 -3.29 -4.33
N ILE A 307 5.99 -3.79 -4.94
CA ILE A 307 6.02 -5.05 -5.70
C ILE A 307 7.00 -4.95 -6.87
N ALA A 308 7.07 -3.80 -7.55
CA ALA A 308 8.02 -3.57 -8.64
C ALA A 308 9.47 -3.64 -8.14
N LEU A 309 9.79 -2.95 -7.04
CA LEU A 309 11.11 -2.97 -6.44
C LEU A 309 11.49 -4.36 -5.92
N ALA A 310 10.56 -5.06 -5.26
CA ALA A 310 10.80 -6.42 -4.79
C ALA A 310 11.05 -7.39 -5.94
N SER A 311 10.23 -7.36 -6.98
CA SER A 311 10.40 -8.22 -8.15
C SER A 311 11.71 -7.91 -8.88
N ALA A 312 12.11 -6.63 -8.97
CA ALA A 312 13.40 -6.24 -9.53
C ALA A 312 14.57 -6.72 -8.65
N LYS A 313 14.42 -6.74 -7.33
CA LYS A 313 15.43 -7.28 -6.39
C LYS A 313 15.66 -8.76 -6.66
N THR A 314 14.58 -9.52 -6.75
CA THR A 314 14.62 -10.96 -7.08
C THR A 314 15.21 -11.17 -8.48
N ALA A 315 14.78 -10.40 -9.48
CA ALA A 315 15.30 -10.50 -10.84
C ALA A 315 16.83 -10.33 -10.91
N VAL A 316 17.36 -9.34 -10.20
CA VAL A 316 18.79 -9.04 -10.15
C VAL A 316 19.56 -10.08 -9.32
N SER A 317 19.01 -10.48 -8.17
CA SER A 317 19.71 -11.33 -7.21
C SER A 317 19.76 -12.79 -7.68
N ASP A 318 18.67 -13.27 -8.28
CA ASP A 318 18.54 -14.66 -8.74
C ASP A 318 18.78 -14.80 -10.25
N ASN A 319 19.11 -13.69 -10.94
CA ASN A 319 19.31 -13.61 -12.39
C ASN A 319 18.12 -14.18 -13.19
N ASP A 320 16.90 -13.91 -12.73
CA ASP A 320 15.65 -14.37 -13.35
C ASP A 320 15.00 -13.25 -14.19
N PRO A 321 15.08 -13.31 -15.53
CA PRO A 321 14.50 -12.29 -16.40
C PRO A 321 12.96 -12.25 -16.36
N THR A 322 12.29 -13.32 -15.92
CA THR A 322 10.82 -13.33 -15.80
C THR A 322 10.34 -12.36 -14.72
N GLN A 323 11.09 -12.25 -13.61
CA GLN A 323 10.80 -11.31 -12.52
C GLN A 323 10.98 -9.85 -12.93
N MET A 324 11.88 -9.56 -13.87
CA MET A 324 12.01 -8.21 -14.43
C MET A 324 10.74 -7.82 -15.21
N GLY A 325 10.11 -8.76 -15.93
CA GLY A 325 8.82 -8.53 -16.59
C GLY A 325 7.70 -8.19 -15.60
N VAL A 326 7.67 -8.89 -14.45
CA VAL A 326 6.74 -8.60 -13.35
C VAL A 326 7.02 -7.24 -12.74
N ALA A 327 8.31 -6.88 -12.55
CA ALA A 327 8.73 -5.59 -12.03
C ALA A 327 8.26 -4.44 -12.92
N VAL A 328 8.44 -4.56 -14.23
CA VAL A 328 7.96 -3.57 -15.22
C VAL A 328 6.44 -3.46 -15.20
N LEU A 329 5.70 -4.58 -15.16
CA LEU A 329 4.24 -4.56 -15.09
C LEU A 329 3.73 -3.87 -13.81
N ALA A 330 4.36 -4.15 -12.68
CA ALA A 330 4.06 -3.52 -11.39
C ALA A 330 4.42 -2.03 -11.38
N ALA A 331 5.54 -1.63 -12.01
CA ALA A 331 5.91 -0.24 -12.18
C ALA A 331 4.88 0.52 -13.05
N ILE A 332 4.37 -0.10 -14.12
CA ILE A 332 3.30 0.46 -14.95
C ILE A 332 2.00 0.61 -14.15
N ALA A 333 1.61 -0.39 -13.37
CA ALA A 333 0.44 -0.32 -12.48
C ALA A 333 0.60 0.79 -11.42
N SER A 334 1.80 0.96 -10.86
CA SER A 334 2.12 2.03 -9.93
C SER A 334 1.97 3.40 -10.59
N GLY A 335 2.59 3.60 -11.76
CA GLY A 335 2.48 4.81 -12.55
C GLY A 335 1.02 5.14 -12.85
N SER A 336 0.23 4.15 -13.29
CA SER A 336 -1.20 4.32 -13.58
C SER A 336 -1.99 4.81 -12.36
N ALA A 337 -1.76 4.23 -11.18
CA ALA A 337 -2.45 4.61 -9.96
C ALA A 337 -2.07 6.04 -9.52
N PHE A 338 -0.79 6.39 -9.58
CA PHE A 338 -0.31 7.73 -9.27
C PHE A 338 -0.74 8.78 -10.29
N GLY A 339 -0.84 8.43 -11.57
CA GLY A 339 -1.32 9.33 -12.63
C GLY A 339 -2.76 9.79 -12.38
N LEU A 340 -3.55 8.97 -11.67
CA LEU A 340 -4.90 9.31 -11.25
C LEU A 340 -4.97 10.07 -9.90
N ALA A 341 -3.86 10.14 -9.15
CA ALA A 341 -3.82 10.81 -7.85
C ALA A 341 -4.23 12.28 -7.92
N PRO A 342 -3.78 13.11 -8.88
CA PRO A 342 -4.19 14.52 -8.97
C PRO A 342 -5.70 14.73 -9.16
N ALA A 343 -6.38 13.79 -9.83
CA ALA A 343 -7.82 13.86 -10.06
C ALA A 343 -8.65 13.28 -8.90
N THR A 344 -8.07 12.37 -8.12
CA THR A 344 -8.71 11.73 -6.97
C THR A 344 -8.39 12.42 -5.64
N TRP A 345 -7.37 13.30 -5.61
CA TRP A 345 -6.99 14.07 -4.43
C TRP A 345 -8.10 15.01 -3.96
N HIS A 346 -8.15 15.29 -2.66
CA HIS A 346 -9.18 16.14 -2.07
C HIS A 346 -9.07 17.61 -2.54
N PRO A 347 -10.17 18.24 -3.00
CA PRO A 347 -11.49 17.67 -3.29
C PRO A 347 -11.52 16.87 -4.60
N GLN A 348 -11.95 15.62 -4.54
CA GLN A 348 -11.88 14.72 -5.68
C GLN A 348 -12.75 15.15 -6.87
N LYS A 349 -12.24 14.90 -8.08
CA LYS A 349 -12.90 15.19 -9.36
C LYS A 349 -13.47 13.93 -10.03
N ILE A 350 -12.97 12.75 -9.64
CA ILE A 350 -13.42 11.45 -10.14
C ILE A 350 -13.32 10.41 -9.01
N LEU A 351 -14.27 9.47 -9.01
CA LEU A 351 -14.34 8.33 -8.10
C LEU A 351 -13.86 7.05 -8.79
N TRP A 352 -13.26 6.15 -8.02
CA TRP A 352 -12.95 4.80 -8.48
C TRP A 352 -14.20 3.91 -8.62
N GLY A 353 -15.21 4.10 -7.76
CA GLY A 353 -16.43 3.30 -7.73
C GLY A 353 -16.16 1.83 -7.38
N PHE A 354 -17.05 0.93 -7.79
CA PHE A 354 -16.81 -0.52 -7.68
C PHE A 354 -15.60 -0.97 -8.51
N GLY A 355 -15.23 -0.22 -9.56
CA GLY A 355 -14.05 -0.51 -10.38
C GLY A 355 -12.71 -0.53 -9.61
N ALA A 356 -12.66 -0.02 -8.37
CA ALA A 356 -11.50 -0.20 -7.49
C ALA A 356 -11.12 -1.69 -7.32
N THR A 357 -12.06 -2.62 -7.42
CA THR A 357 -11.79 -4.07 -7.38
C THR A 357 -10.91 -4.52 -8.56
N ALA A 358 -10.93 -3.81 -9.69
CA ALA A 358 -10.06 -4.10 -10.83
C ALA A 358 -8.58 -3.85 -10.49
N VAL A 359 -8.27 -2.76 -9.78
CA VAL A 359 -6.91 -2.47 -9.30
C VAL A 359 -6.50 -3.49 -8.23
N GLY A 360 -7.41 -3.88 -7.35
CA GLY A 360 -7.13 -4.93 -6.37
C GLY A 360 -6.89 -6.31 -7.00
N LEU A 361 -7.55 -6.62 -8.14
CA LEU A 361 -7.24 -7.81 -8.95
C LEU A 361 -5.83 -7.72 -9.54
N VAL A 362 -5.43 -6.57 -10.09
CA VAL A 362 -4.05 -6.36 -10.60
C VAL A 362 -3.03 -6.54 -9.48
N ILE A 363 -3.24 -5.95 -8.30
CA ILE A 363 -2.35 -6.14 -7.15
C ILE A 363 -2.31 -7.61 -6.73
N GLY A 364 -3.45 -8.31 -6.70
CA GLY A 364 -3.51 -9.73 -6.37
C GLY A 364 -2.78 -10.61 -7.38
N ALA A 365 -2.93 -10.35 -8.67
CA ALA A 365 -2.20 -11.06 -9.72
C ALA A 365 -0.68 -10.80 -9.63
N LEU A 366 -0.28 -9.54 -9.46
CA LEU A 366 1.13 -9.16 -9.27
C LEU A 366 1.74 -9.79 -8.01
N SER A 367 0.95 -9.94 -6.94
CA SER A 367 1.40 -10.60 -5.71
C SER A 367 1.70 -12.09 -5.87
N ILE A 368 1.05 -12.75 -6.84
CA ILE A 368 1.26 -14.16 -7.15
C ILE A 368 2.43 -14.31 -8.13
N LEU A 369 2.53 -13.41 -9.11
CA LEU A 369 3.60 -13.44 -10.12
C LEU A 369 4.96 -13.02 -9.57
N SER A 370 4.97 -12.09 -8.61
CA SER A 370 6.16 -11.74 -7.86
C SER A 370 6.53 -12.95 -7.01
N LEU A 371 7.66 -13.60 -7.31
CA LEU A 371 8.19 -14.73 -6.51
C LEU A 371 8.41 -14.33 -5.04
N SER A 372 8.39 -13.02 -4.79
CA SER A 372 8.28 -12.45 -3.47
C SER A 372 6.92 -12.77 -2.83
N LYS A 373 6.88 -13.95 -2.19
CA LYS A 373 5.97 -14.49 -1.17
C LYS A 373 4.78 -13.58 -0.80
N VAL A 374 3.59 -14.17 -0.65
CA VAL A 374 2.33 -13.59 -0.08
C VAL A 374 2.55 -12.55 1.05
N TYR A 375 3.62 -12.72 1.82
CA TYR A 375 4.25 -11.72 2.69
C TYR A 375 4.27 -10.27 2.18
N ILE A 376 4.82 -10.01 0.98
CA ILE A 376 5.09 -8.63 0.53
C ILE A 376 3.80 -7.84 0.47
N VAL A 377 2.80 -8.42 -0.18
CA VAL A 377 1.50 -7.78 -0.31
C VAL A 377 0.76 -7.75 1.02
N SER A 378 0.98 -8.73 1.89
CA SER A 378 0.44 -8.72 3.26
C SER A 378 0.99 -7.58 4.11
N MET A 379 2.28 -7.24 3.99
CA MET A 379 2.91 -6.11 4.70
C MET A 379 2.57 -4.76 4.09
N VAL A 380 2.65 -4.68 2.77
CA VAL A 380 2.34 -3.45 2.04
C VAL A 380 0.89 -3.03 2.26
N LEU A 381 -0.04 -3.98 2.16
CA LEU A 381 -1.47 -3.74 2.36
C LEU A 381 -1.94 -4.03 3.79
N LEU A 382 -1.03 -4.05 4.78
CA LEU A 382 -1.33 -4.49 6.14
C LEU A 382 -2.51 -3.73 6.76
N VAL A 383 -2.57 -2.41 6.56
CA VAL A 383 -3.67 -1.58 7.07
C VAL A 383 -5.02 -1.92 6.39
N PRO A 384 -5.16 -1.86 5.04
CA PRO A 384 -6.39 -2.30 4.37
C PRO A 384 -6.81 -3.75 4.69
N LEU A 385 -5.84 -4.66 4.79
CA LEU A 385 -6.10 -6.08 5.05
C LEU A 385 -6.64 -6.30 6.45
N ILE A 386 -5.96 -5.80 7.48
CA ILE A 386 -6.40 -5.96 8.86
C ILE A 386 -7.71 -5.20 9.08
N ASP A 387 -7.89 -4.00 8.51
CA ASP A 387 -9.17 -3.27 8.61
C ASP A 387 -10.33 -4.07 8.01
N SER A 388 -10.10 -4.72 6.86
CA SER A 388 -11.08 -5.59 6.20
C SER A 388 -11.41 -6.83 7.02
N LEU A 389 -10.40 -7.49 7.59
CA LEU A 389 -10.58 -8.65 8.46
C LEU A 389 -11.32 -8.30 9.75
N VAL A 390 -10.89 -7.25 10.46
CA VAL A 390 -11.52 -6.79 11.71
C VAL A 390 -12.98 -6.38 11.45
N THR A 391 -13.23 -5.66 10.36
CA THR A 391 -14.57 -5.24 9.98
C THR A 391 -15.45 -6.43 9.57
N GLY A 392 -14.92 -7.37 8.79
CA GLY A 392 -15.61 -8.60 8.42
C GLY A 392 -15.98 -9.46 9.63
N LEU A 393 -15.02 -9.72 10.53
CA LEU A 393 -15.24 -10.46 11.77
C LEU A 393 -16.28 -9.78 12.66
N ARG A 394 -16.19 -8.46 12.85
CA ARG A 394 -17.20 -7.69 13.59
C ARG A 394 -18.60 -7.88 13.00
N ARG A 395 -18.75 -7.83 11.68
CA ARG A 395 -20.05 -8.02 11.01
C ARG A 395 -20.59 -9.44 11.21
N ILE A 396 -19.73 -10.46 11.10
CA ILE A 396 -20.10 -11.86 11.34
C ILE A 396 -20.57 -12.06 12.80
N LEU A 397 -19.84 -11.53 13.77
CA LEU A 397 -20.22 -11.59 15.19
C LEU A 397 -21.56 -10.88 15.47
N GLN A 398 -21.89 -9.85 14.68
CA GLN A 398 -23.19 -9.17 14.70
C GLN A 398 -24.28 -9.88 13.88
N LYS A 399 -24.03 -11.09 13.36
CA LYS A 399 -24.91 -11.85 12.47
C LYS A 399 -25.30 -11.09 11.19
N LYS A 400 -24.43 -10.20 10.72
CA LYS A 400 -24.58 -9.45 9.46
C LYS A 400 -23.67 -10.04 8.38
N SER A 401 -24.02 -9.79 7.12
CA SER A 401 -23.15 -10.14 5.99
C SER A 401 -21.82 -9.38 6.08
N PRO A 402 -20.66 -10.04 5.82
CA PRO A 402 -19.36 -9.36 5.71
C PRO A 402 -19.36 -8.24 4.66
N PHE A 403 -20.17 -8.38 3.61
CA PHE A 403 -20.30 -7.43 2.50
C PHE A 403 -21.27 -6.28 2.78
N TRP A 404 -21.83 -6.20 3.98
CA TRP A 404 -22.76 -5.14 4.36
C TRP A 404 -22.05 -3.79 4.55
N GLY A 405 -22.58 -2.70 4.01
CA GLY A 405 -21.98 -1.36 4.17
C GLY A 405 -22.21 -0.75 5.56
N ASP A 406 -21.13 -0.28 6.21
CA ASP A 406 -21.19 0.51 7.45
C ASP A 406 -20.04 1.55 7.51
N ARG A 407 -20.07 2.45 8.51
CA ARG A 407 -18.98 3.42 8.79
C ARG A 407 -17.90 2.86 9.71
N GLY A 408 -17.78 1.54 9.82
CA GLY A 408 -16.95 0.93 10.84
C GLY A 408 -15.50 0.70 10.43
N HIS A 409 -15.12 1.02 9.18
CA HIS A 409 -13.75 0.97 8.68
C HIS A 409 -12.87 2.06 9.32
N LEU A 410 -11.57 1.78 9.44
CA LEU A 410 -10.59 2.63 10.12
C LEU A 410 -10.61 4.08 9.63
N HIS A 411 -10.70 4.31 8.32
CA HIS A 411 -10.70 5.66 7.76
C HIS A 411 -11.92 6.49 8.19
N HIS A 412 -13.11 5.89 8.33
CA HIS A 412 -14.28 6.57 8.89
C HIS A 412 -14.12 6.84 10.39
N ARG A 413 -13.51 5.91 11.13
CA ARG A 413 -13.23 6.12 12.56
C ARG A 413 -12.24 7.27 12.78
N MET A 414 -11.22 7.39 11.94
CA MET A 414 -10.29 8.53 11.96
C MET A 414 -10.99 9.85 11.66
N LEU A 415 -11.92 9.87 10.69
CA LEU A 415 -12.78 11.03 10.44
C LEU A 415 -13.62 11.39 11.69
N ASP A 416 -14.21 10.41 12.36
CA ASP A 416 -15.02 10.62 13.57
C ASP A 416 -14.17 11.17 14.75
N LEU A 417 -12.86 10.87 14.79
CA LEU A 417 -11.89 11.49 15.69
C LEU A 417 -11.50 12.93 15.30
N GLY A 418 -11.93 13.38 14.13
CA GLY A 418 -11.73 14.73 13.61
C GLY A 418 -10.45 14.90 12.79
N TRP A 419 -9.93 13.82 12.19
CA TRP A 419 -8.91 13.92 11.14
C TRP A 419 -9.54 14.44 9.84
N SER A 420 -8.78 15.19 9.05
CA SER A 420 -9.22 15.63 7.72
C SER A 420 -8.97 14.55 6.67
N LYS A 421 -9.72 14.59 5.55
CA LYS A 421 -9.55 13.65 4.42
C LYS A 421 -8.10 13.57 3.92
N PRO A 422 -7.37 14.69 3.67
CA PRO A 422 -5.97 14.62 3.27
C PRO A 422 -5.05 13.98 4.33
N GLN A 423 -5.32 14.19 5.61
CA GLN A 423 -4.53 13.58 6.68
C GLN A 423 -4.66 12.06 6.69
N ILE A 424 -5.87 11.56 6.45
CA ILE A 424 -6.12 10.11 6.36
C ILE A 424 -5.48 9.54 5.11
N ALA A 425 -5.60 10.22 3.95
CA ALA A 425 -4.94 9.79 2.72
C ALA A 425 -3.40 9.68 2.92
N LEU A 426 -2.76 10.73 3.43
CA LEU A 426 -1.31 10.73 3.71
C LEU A 426 -0.91 9.67 4.73
N PHE A 427 -1.74 9.42 5.75
CA PHE A 427 -1.48 8.34 6.72
C PHE A 427 -1.41 6.98 6.02
N TYR A 428 -2.37 6.65 5.17
CA TYR A 428 -2.34 5.38 4.42
C TYR A 428 -1.13 5.31 3.48
N TRP A 429 -0.79 6.41 2.80
CA TRP A 429 0.36 6.45 1.91
C TRP A 429 1.67 6.20 2.67
N LEU A 430 1.88 6.93 3.77
CA LEU A 430 3.09 6.82 4.59
C LEU A 430 3.23 5.43 5.19
N VAL A 431 2.17 4.88 5.80
CA VAL A 431 2.24 3.55 6.42
C VAL A 431 2.52 2.45 5.38
N THR A 432 1.86 2.53 4.21
CA THR A 432 2.11 1.61 3.08
C THR A 432 3.55 1.71 2.59
N ALA A 433 4.09 2.93 2.47
CA ALA A 433 5.48 3.14 2.04
C ALA A 433 6.48 2.61 3.07
N ILE A 434 6.23 2.85 4.35
CA ILE A 434 7.12 2.39 5.44
C ILE A 434 7.14 0.86 5.48
N PHE A 435 5.99 0.22 5.59
CA PHE A 435 5.92 -1.24 5.62
C PHE A 435 6.43 -1.88 4.33
N GLY A 436 6.13 -1.29 3.18
CA GLY A 436 6.64 -1.79 1.91
C GLY A 436 8.15 -1.66 1.75
N MET A 437 8.75 -0.55 2.20
CA MET A 437 10.20 -0.40 2.20
C MET A 437 10.87 -1.36 3.18
N ILE A 438 10.29 -1.58 4.36
CA ILE A 438 10.75 -2.61 5.30
C ILE A 438 10.79 -3.96 4.57
N THR A 439 9.70 -4.34 3.90
CA THR A 439 9.62 -5.59 3.15
C THR A 439 10.69 -5.74 2.07
N VAL A 440 10.95 -4.72 1.25
CA VAL A 440 11.98 -4.77 0.19
C VAL A 440 13.38 -4.93 0.79
N LEU A 441 13.61 -4.36 1.97
CA LEU A 441 14.90 -4.36 2.63
C LEU A 441 15.12 -5.59 3.53
N SER A 442 14.05 -6.22 4.05
CA SER A 442 14.14 -7.42 4.88
C SER A 442 14.78 -8.58 4.12
N ASN A 443 15.56 -9.38 4.84
CA ASN A 443 16.08 -10.67 4.37
C ASN A 443 15.00 -11.75 4.54
N GLU A 444 15.03 -12.77 3.69
CA GLU A 444 13.97 -13.78 3.67
C GLU A 444 13.80 -14.55 4.99
N SER A 445 14.88 -14.66 5.79
CA SER A 445 14.89 -15.37 7.06
C SER A 445 14.18 -14.62 8.20
N ASP A 446 14.02 -13.31 8.12
CA ASP A 446 13.44 -12.47 9.19
C ASP A 446 11.96 -12.13 8.95
N ILE A 447 11.42 -12.59 7.81
CA ILE A 447 10.08 -12.26 7.32
C ILE A 447 8.98 -12.58 8.33
N ASP A 448 9.01 -13.77 8.91
CA ASP A 448 7.89 -14.26 9.74
C ASP A 448 7.71 -13.45 11.02
N LEU A 449 8.83 -13.02 11.60
CA LEU A 449 8.84 -12.24 12.83
C LEU A 449 8.40 -10.80 12.59
N ASP A 450 8.79 -10.21 11.46
CA ASP A 450 8.37 -8.87 11.05
C ASP A 450 6.86 -8.83 10.77
N VAL A 451 6.31 -9.84 10.09
CA VAL A 451 4.86 -9.95 9.87
C VAL A 451 4.08 -9.90 11.16
N VAL A 452 4.49 -10.73 12.12
CA VAL A 452 3.82 -10.82 13.42
C VAL A 452 3.94 -9.49 14.18
N ARG A 453 5.14 -8.89 14.23
CA ARG A 453 5.39 -7.63 14.95
C ARG A 453 4.56 -6.47 14.39
N PHE A 454 4.62 -6.24 13.08
CA PHE A 454 3.89 -5.14 12.45
C PHE A 454 2.38 -5.42 12.39
N GLY A 455 1.99 -6.68 12.21
CA GLY A 455 0.60 -7.11 12.28
C GLY A 455 -0.03 -6.82 13.63
N VAL A 456 0.63 -7.23 14.73
CA VAL A 456 0.18 -6.94 16.10
C VAL A 456 0.13 -5.44 16.35
N GLY A 457 1.15 -4.68 15.93
CA GLY A 457 1.14 -3.22 16.05
C GLY A 457 -0.02 -2.55 15.30
N THR A 458 -0.36 -3.04 14.12
CA THR A 458 -1.49 -2.53 13.32
C THR A 458 -2.83 -2.88 13.95
N VAL A 459 -3.00 -4.10 14.46
CA VAL A 459 -4.19 -4.49 15.24
C VAL A 459 -4.34 -3.58 16.46
N PHE A 460 -3.27 -3.37 17.22
CA PHE A 460 -3.27 -2.49 18.38
C PHE A 460 -3.67 -1.05 18.03
N LEU A 461 -3.16 -0.52 16.92
CA LEU A 461 -3.55 0.80 16.40
C LEU A 461 -5.05 0.87 16.09
N ILE A 462 -5.58 -0.12 15.36
CA ILE A 462 -7.00 -0.18 14.98
C ILE A 462 -7.88 -0.26 16.24
N VAL A 463 -7.52 -1.11 17.20
CA VAL A 463 -8.23 -1.22 18.49
C VAL A 463 -8.20 0.10 19.25
N THR A 464 -7.04 0.77 19.32
CA THR A 464 -6.89 2.05 20.03
C THR A 464 -7.75 3.16 19.39
N VAL A 465 -7.77 3.25 18.06
CA VAL A 465 -8.64 4.19 17.33
C VAL A 465 -10.11 3.89 17.61
N ASN A 466 -10.51 2.62 17.60
CA ASN A 466 -11.88 2.22 17.92
C ASN A 466 -12.30 2.60 19.35
N LEU A 467 -11.44 2.35 20.35
CA LEU A 467 -11.67 2.74 21.74
C LEU A 467 -11.76 4.27 21.89
N GLY A 468 -10.88 5.01 21.20
CA GLY A 468 -10.88 6.48 21.22
C GLY A 468 -12.18 7.08 20.67
N VAL A 469 -12.77 6.47 19.63
CA VAL A 469 -14.08 6.91 19.10
C VAL A 469 -15.18 6.68 20.13
N GLU A 470 -15.19 5.52 20.78
CA GLU A 470 -16.23 5.18 21.75
C GLU A 470 -16.16 6.07 23.00
N TRP A 471 -14.94 6.31 23.51
CA TRP A 471 -14.70 7.24 24.61
C TRP A 471 -15.16 8.67 24.31
N ARG A 472 -14.98 9.13 23.05
CA ARG A 472 -15.45 10.47 22.65
C ARG A 472 -16.97 10.55 22.66
N LYS A 473 -17.67 9.49 22.20
CA LYS A 473 -19.14 9.43 22.23
C LYS A 473 -19.70 9.46 23.64
N THR A 474 -19.06 8.80 24.60
CA THR A 474 -19.50 8.79 26.00
C THR A 474 -19.30 10.12 26.72
N ARG A 475 -18.47 11.03 26.20
CA ARG A 475 -18.28 12.39 26.76
C ARG A 475 -19.14 13.47 26.10
N THR A 476 -19.67 13.20 24.91
CA THR A 476 -20.55 14.11 24.17
C THR A 476 -22.04 13.84 24.41
N LYS A 477 -22.36 12.71 25.05
CA LYS A 477 -23.62 12.48 25.74
C LYS A 477 -23.48 12.96 27.17
#